data_AF-A0A1B8GKY9-F1
#
_entry.id   AF-A0A1B8GKY9-F1
#
_cell.length_a   1.000
_cell.length_b   1.000
_cell.length_c   1.000
_cell.angle_alpha   90.00
_cell.angle_beta   90.00
_cell.angle_gamma   90.00
#
_symmetry.space_group_name_H-M   'P 1'
#
loop_
_entity.id
_entity.type
_entity.pdbx_description
1 polymer ?
#
loop_
_entity_poly.entity_id
_entity_poly.type
_entity_poly.pdbx_seq_one_letter_code
_entity_poly.pdbx_strand_id
1 'polypeptide(L)'
;MGTLGSAHSSAEFGLVKGVTPKGVHTVISTASSKPAEEIMQTLVDQQKGRSVAAPAQLYFLLYISTDRNRAKALIQKVKRAGYKGLWITVDAPVLDLKWIREEWAGPIVLKGIQSAADAKLAAAYGCQGVLLSNHRGRQSHGSPSSLLTLLEIRTYYREVLSSIEVFVDGGLRDGADVLKAL
;
A
#
# COMPACT_ATOMS: atom_id res chain seq x y z
N MET A 1 4.63 0.38 -7.41
CA MET A 1 5.43 -0.25 -8.48
C MET A 1 6.81 -0.53 -7.89
N GLY A 2 7.42 -1.69 -8.19
CA GLY A 2 8.69 -2.07 -7.58
C GLY A 2 9.92 -1.55 -8.32
N THR A 3 10.01 -1.72 -9.63
CA THR A 3 11.29 -1.57 -10.33
C THR A 3 11.40 -0.22 -11.05
N LEU A 4 11.28 0.90 -10.33
CA LEU A 4 11.35 2.24 -10.96
C LEU A 4 12.72 2.53 -11.60
N GLY A 5 13.78 1.85 -11.15
CA GLY A 5 15.11 1.96 -11.75
C GLY A 5 15.16 1.53 -13.22
N SER A 6 14.23 0.68 -13.67
CA SER A 6 14.12 0.29 -15.09
C SER A 6 13.56 1.42 -15.97
N ALA A 7 12.86 2.40 -15.39
CA ALA A 7 12.27 3.52 -16.13
C ALA A 7 13.16 4.77 -16.10
N HIS A 8 13.79 5.06 -14.96
CA HIS A 8 14.66 6.23 -14.82
C HIS A 8 15.70 6.03 -13.71
N SER A 9 16.90 6.60 -13.89
CA SER A 9 18.03 6.44 -12.97
C SER A 9 17.76 6.96 -11.55
N SER A 10 16.94 8.01 -11.42
CA SER A 10 16.51 8.56 -10.14
C SER A 10 15.56 7.64 -9.36
N ALA A 11 14.87 6.72 -10.06
CA ALA A 11 13.98 5.71 -9.49
C ALA A 11 13.06 6.26 -8.37
N GLU A 12 12.97 5.56 -7.23
CA GLU A 12 12.16 5.94 -6.07
C GLU A 12 12.55 7.30 -5.46
N PHE A 13 13.80 7.73 -5.57
CA PHE A 13 14.20 9.05 -5.07
C PHE A 13 13.52 10.17 -5.86
N GLY A 14 13.44 10.02 -7.19
CA GLY A 14 12.72 10.96 -8.05
C GLY A 14 11.23 11.01 -7.71
N LEU A 15 10.62 9.84 -7.48
CA LEU A 15 9.23 9.73 -7.04
C LEU A 15 9.00 10.51 -5.73
N VAL A 16 9.78 10.22 -4.69
CA VAL A 16 9.62 10.87 -3.38
C VAL A 16 9.84 12.37 -3.47
N LYS A 17 10.85 12.83 -4.23
CA LYS A 17 11.08 14.27 -4.46
C LYS A 17 9.91 14.96 -5.16
N GLY A 18 9.26 14.29 -6.11
CA GLY A 18 8.13 14.86 -6.85
C GLY A 18 6.83 14.94 -6.04
N VAL A 19 6.53 13.91 -5.25
CA VAL A 19 5.27 13.80 -4.50
C VAL A 19 5.27 14.53 -3.15
N THR A 20 6.44 14.65 -2.50
CA THR A 20 6.56 15.25 -1.16
C THR A 20 6.04 16.69 -1.09
N PRO A 21 6.38 17.61 -2.02
CA PRO A 21 5.85 18.99 -1.98
C PRO A 21 4.33 19.08 -2.14
N LYS A 22 3.68 18.01 -2.61
CA LYS A 22 2.22 17.93 -2.79
C LYS A 22 1.52 17.24 -1.62
N GLY A 23 2.25 16.84 -0.58
CA GLY A 23 1.70 16.12 0.58
C GLY A 23 1.25 14.68 0.25
N VAL A 24 1.53 14.18 -0.95
CA VAL A 24 1.01 12.89 -1.43
C VAL A 24 1.73 11.74 -0.74
N HIS A 25 0.96 10.88 -0.07
CA HIS A 25 1.46 9.67 0.56
C HIS A 25 1.89 8.65 -0.47
N THR A 26 2.94 7.89 -0.17
CA THR A 26 3.53 6.96 -1.13
C THR A 26 3.79 5.59 -0.51
N VAL A 27 3.45 4.53 -1.24
CA VAL A 27 3.75 3.15 -0.85
C VAL A 27 4.98 2.66 -1.61
N ILE A 28 6.06 2.35 -0.89
CA ILE A 28 7.35 1.87 -1.43
C ILE A 28 7.37 0.35 -1.43
N SER A 29 7.91 -0.28 -2.48
CA SER A 29 7.82 -1.73 -2.68
C SER A 29 8.98 -2.48 -2.04
N THR A 30 8.75 -3.73 -1.63
CA THR A 30 9.83 -4.70 -1.37
C THR A 30 10.75 -4.87 -2.57
N ALA A 31 10.20 -4.76 -3.78
CA ALA A 31 10.96 -4.87 -5.03
C ALA A 31 11.57 -3.53 -5.49
N SER A 32 11.69 -2.54 -4.60
CA SER A 32 12.25 -1.22 -4.91
C SER A 32 13.70 -1.29 -5.40
N SER A 33 14.03 -0.43 -6.37
CA SER A 33 15.37 -0.36 -6.98
C SER A 33 16.38 0.41 -6.12
N LYS A 34 15.90 1.15 -5.11
CA LYS A 34 16.71 1.87 -4.12
C LYS A 34 16.46 1.33 -2.71
N PRO A 35 17.45 1.41 -1.79
CA PRO A 35 17.28 0.97 -0.41
C PRO A 35 16.18 1.74 0.32
N ALA A 36 15.34 1.03 1.08
CA ALA A 36 14.19 1.61 1.79
C ALA A 36 14.62 2.73 2.77
N GLU A 37 15.74 2.55 3.47
CA GLU A 37 16.27 3.55 4.39
C GLU A 37 16.64 4.86 3.68
N GLU A 38 17.29 4.78 2.52
CA GLU A 38 17.69 5.95 1.74
C GLU A 38 16.49 6.66 1.10
N ILE A 39 15.46 5.91 0.71
CA ILE A 39 14.20 6.48 0.21
C ILE A 39 13.52 7.29 1.32
N MET A 40 13.50 6.76 2.55
CA MET A 40 12.98 7.48 3.70
C MET A 40 13.82 8.71 4.05
N GLN A 41 15.15 8.61 4.00
CA GLN A 41 16.02 9.76 4.21
C GLN A 41 15.73 10.86 3.18
N THR A 42 15.43 10.50 1.93
CA THR A 42 15.01 11.45 0.89
C THR A 42 13.73 12.19 1.30
N LEU A 43 12.73 11.51 1.87
CA LEU A 43 11.52 12.18 2.40
C LEU A 43 11.89 13.19 3.50
N VAL A 44 12.68 12.74 4.48
CA VAL A 44 13.11 13.58 5.61
C VAL A 44 13.81 14.84 5.11
N ASP A 45 14.74 14.71 4.15
CA ASP A 45 15.46 15.85 3.59
C ASP A 45 14.54 16.79 2.80
N GLN A 46 13.53 16.25 2.09
CA GLN A 46 12.55 17.07 1.37
C GLN A 46 11.56 17.80 2.30
N GLN A 47 11.42 17.37 3.56
CA GLN A 47 10.55 18.00 4.54
C GLN A 47 11.30 18.95 5.49
N LYS A 48 12.63 18.87 5.57
CA LYS A 48 13.44 19.80 6.37
C LYS A 48 13.12 21.26 6.03
N GLY A 49 12.81 22.04 7.06
CA GLY A 49 12.52 23.48 6.93
C GLY A 49 11.18 23.80 6.25
N ARG A 50 10.32 22.82 6.00
CA ARG A 50 8.98 23.04 5.43
C ARG A 50 7.90 22.80 6.48
N SER A 51 7.07 23.81 6.72
CA SER A 51 5.80 23.63 7.42
C SER A 51 4.71 23.34 6.38
N VAL A 52 4.17 22.13 6.40
CA VAL A 52 3.04 21.71 5.56
C VAL A 52 1.96 21.15 6.47
N ALA A 53 0.71 21.58 6.26
CA ALA A 53 -0.43 21.19 7.09
C ALA A 53 -0.66 19.67 7.13
N ALA A 54 -0.35 18.98 6.03
CA ALA A 54 -0.38 17.53 5.91
C ALA A 54 0.94 17.02 5.29
N PRO A 55 1.95 16.65 6.10
CA PRO A 55 3.21 16.16 5.59
C PRO A 55 3.01 14.82 4.88
N ALA A 56 3.63 14.66 3.71
CA ALA A 56 3.70 13.38 3.01
C ALA A 56 4.28 12.29 3.93
N GLN A 57 3.76 11.06 3.81
CA GLN A 57 4.20 9.91 4.56
C GLN A 57 4.56 8.75 3.62
N LEU A 58 5.51 7.92 4.05
CA LEU A 58 5.82 6.67 3.37
C LEU A 58 5.22 5.47 4.09
N TYR A 59 4.63 4.59 3.30
CA TYR A 59 4.15 3.27 3.66
C TYR A 59 4.98 2.21 2.91
N PHE A 60 4.98 0.98 3.39
CA PHE A 60 5.81 -0.07 2.78
C PHE A 60 4.96 -1.25 2.32
N LEU A 61 5.02 -1.56 1.03
CA LEU A 61 4.42 -2.73 0.42
C LEU A 61 5.34 -3.94 0.62
N LEU A 62 4.91 -4.85 1.49
CA LEU A 62 5.61 -6.08 1.82
C LEU A 62 5.11 -7.24 0.93
N TYR A 63 6.06 -7.86 0.23
CA TYR A 63 5.92 -9.25 -0.22
C TYR A 63 6.55 -10.14 0.84
N ILE A 64 5.77 -11.07 1.38
CA ILE A 64 6.24 -11.93 2.46
C ILE A 64 7.14 -13.01 1.88
N SER A 65 8.39 -13.04 2.32
CA SER A 65 9.31 -14.14 2.00
C SER A 65 8.86 -15.40 2.71
N THR A 66 9.00 -16.55 2.04
CA THR A 66 8.85 -17.86 2.67
C THR A 66 9.86 -18.07 3.81
N ASP A 67 11.01 -17.39 3.75
CA ASP A 67 11.95 -17.27 4.86
C ASP A 67 11.50 -16.16 5.83
N ARG A 68 10.98 -16.58 6.98
CA ARG A 68 10.48 -15.68 8.04
C ARG A 68 11.57 -14.79 8.62
N ASN A 69 12.83 -15.23 8.64
CA ASN A 69 13.92 -14.41 9.16
C ASN A 69 14.21 -13.23 8.24
N ARG A 70 14.17 -13.44 6.91
CA ARG A 70 14.28 -12.37 5.92
C ARG A 70 13.12 -11.39 6.01
N ALA A 71 11.89 -11.90 6.11
CA ALA A 71 10.71 -11.07 6.25
C ALA A 71 10.76 -10.23 7.54
N LYS A 72 11.13 -10.84 8.68
CA LYS A 72 11.36 -10.14 9.96
C LYS A 72 12.43 -9.07 9.83
N ALA A 73 13.59 -9.38 9.27
CA ALA A 73 14.68 -8.43 9.10
C ALA A 73 14.24 -7.20 8.27
N LEU A 74 13.45 -7.41 7.21
CA LEU A 74 12.90 -6.34 6.40
C LEU A 74 11.87 -5.49 7.16
N ILE A 75 10.94 -6.12 7.90
CA ILE A 75 9.97 -5.41 8.74
C ILE A 75 10.69 -4.54 9.77
N GLN A 76 11.68 -5.08 10.48
CA GLN A 76 12.44 -4.32 11.47
C GLN A 76 13.25 -3.18 10.84
N LYS A 77 13.80 -3.39 9.64
CA LYS A 77 14.48 -2.35 8.86
C LYS A 77 13.55 -1.18 8.55
N VAL A 78 12.39 -1.43 7.93
CA VAL A 78 11.46 -0.35 7.55
C VAL A 78 10.80 0.30 8.76
N LYS A 79 10.62 -0.45 9.86
CA LYS A 79 10.20 0.09 11.15
C LYS A 79 11.19 1.14 11.67
N ARG A 80 12.48 0.78 11.72
CA ARG A 80 13.54 1.69 12.17
C ARG A 80 13.71 2.90 11.26
N ALA A 81 13.51 2.74 9.95
CA ALA A 81 13.56 3.85 9.00
C ALA A 81 12.41 4.86 9.27
N GLY A 82 11.25 4.41 9.76
CA GLY A 82 10.15 5.29 10.15
C GLY A 82 8.92 5.23 9.24
N TYR A 83 8.78 4.14 8.46
CA TYR A 83 7.59 3.90 7.65
C TYR A 83 6.34 3.82 8.53
N LYS A 84 5.21 4.34 8.03
CA LYS A 84 4.00 4.54 8.84
C LYS A 84 3.02 3.37 8.86
N GLY A 85 3.11 2.46 7.90
CA GLY A 85 2.26 1.28 7.84
C GLY A 85 2.76 0.26 6.83
N LEU A 86 2.27 -0.97 6.96
CA LEU A 86 2.55 -2.06 6.02
C LEU A 86 1.36 -2.29 5.11
N TRP A 87 1.64 -2.41 3.82
CA TRP A 87 0.70 -2.89 2.83
C TRP A 87 1.10 -4.31 2.49
N ILE A 88 0.25 -5.29 2.72
CA ILE A 88 0.57 -6.70 2.49
C ILE A 88 -0.07 -7.13 1.19
N THR A 89 0.73 -7.63 0.26
CA THR A 89 0.18 -8.13 -1.02
C THR A 89 -0.37 -9.54 -0.82
N VAL A 90 -1.70 -9.67 -0.88
CA VAL A 90 -2.41 -10.94 -0.63
C VAL A 90 -2.84 -11.66 -1.91
N ASP A 91 -2.67 -11.01 -3.08
CA ASP A 91 -2.75 -11.66 -4.38
C ASP A 91 -1.51 -12.54 -4.70
N ALA A 92 -0.68 -12.81 -3.67
CA ALA A 92 0.43 -13.75 -3.66
C ALA A 92 0.31 -14.71 -2.46
N PRO A 93 0.58 -16.03 -2.62
CA PRO A 93 -0.02 -17.12 -1.83
C PRO A 93 0.45 -17.30 -0.37
N VAL A 94 1.18 -16.34 0.21
CA VAL A 94 1.75 -16.48 1.57
C VAL A 94 1.25 -15.33 2.44
N LEU A 95 0.23 -15.59 3.28
CA LEU A 95 -0.28 -14.62 4.25
C LEU A 95 -0.40 -15.26 5.64
N ASP A 96 0.10 -14.53 6.65
CA ASP A 96 -0.05 -14.88 8.06
C ASP A 96 -0.14 -13.60 8.89
N LEU A 97 -1.38 -13.10 9.04
CA LEU A 97 -1.64 -11.82 9.70
C LEU A 97 -1.26 -11.84 11.18
N LYS A 98 -1.39 -13.00 11.84
CA LYS A 98 -1.06 -13.13 13.26
C LYS A 98 0.43 -12.86 13.48
N TRP A 99 1.29 -13.55 12.72
CA TRP A 99 2.73 -13.33 12.81
C TRP A 99 3.14 -11.91 12.41
N ILE A 100 2.55 -11.33 11.35
CA ILE A 100 2.88 -9.95 10.93
C ILE A 100 2.54 -8.98 12.06
N ARG A 101 1.42 -9.18 12.76
CA ARG A 101 0.99 -8.34 13.86
C ARG A 101 1.95 -8.41 15.06
N GLU A 102 2.54 -9.57 15.32
CA GLU A 102 3.60 -9.73 16.33
C GLU A 102 4.86 -8.91 15.99
N GLU A 103 5.19 -8.78 14.71
CA GLU A 103 6.36 -8.01 14.26
C GLU A 103 6.06 -6.52 14.00
N TRP A 104 4.80 -6.16 13.73
CA TRP A 104 4.36 -4.81 13.35
C TRP A 104 3.11 -4.34 14.10
N ALA A 105 3.32 -3.35 14.98
CA ALA A 105 2.26 -2.72 15.77
C ALA A 105 1.48 -1.62 15.04
N GLY A 106 1.97 -1.13 13.90
CA GLY A 106 1.32 -0.04 13.15
C GLY A 106 0.18 -0.51 12.24
N PRO A 107 -0.40 0.40 11.44
CA PRO A 107 -1.43 0.08 10.45
C PRO A 107 -1.00 -1.02 9.47
N ILE A 108 -1.92 -1.93 9.17
CA ILE A 108 -1.82 -2.95 8.13
C ILE A 108 -2.95 -2.74 7.11
N VAL A 109 -2.59 -2.69 5.83
CA VAL A 109 -3.52 -2.62 4.70
C VAL A 109 -3.34 -3.87 3.83
N LEU A 110 -4.42 -4.58 3.48
CA LEU A 110 -4.31 -5.71 2.55
C LEU A 110 -4.49 -5.25 1.11
N LYS A 111 -3.46 -5.41 0.29
CA LYS A 111 -3.49 -5.11 -1.14
C LYS A 111 -3.82 -6.35 -1.95
N GLY A 112 -4.79 -6.24 -2.86
CA GLY A 112 -5.17 -7.31 -3.77
C GLY A 112 -6.54 -7.91 -3.49
N ILE A 113 -7.32 -7.28 -2.61
CA ILE A 113 -8.70 -7.70 -2.30
C ILE A 113 -9.56 -7.51 -3.55
N GLN A 114 -10.30 -8.56 -3.93
CA GLN A 114 -11.10 -8.60 -5.16
C GLN A 114 -12.56 -8.99 -4.92
N SER A 115 -12.96 -9.20 -3.66
CA SER A 115 -14.34 -9.46 -3.27
C SER A 115 -14.73 -8.64 -2.04
N ALA A 116 -16.02 -8.32 -1.92
CA ALA A 116 -16.53 -7.62 -0.74
C ALA A 116 -16.51 -8.50 0.53
N ALA A 117 -16.66 -9.82 0.37
CA ALA A 117 -16.54 -10.78 1.47
C ALA A 117 -15.13 -10.74 2.10
N ASP A 118 -14.08 -10.71 1.27
CA ASP A 118 -12.71 -10.62 1.77
C ASP A 118 -12.41 -9.26 2.44
N ALA A 119 -13.03 -8.18 1.96
CA ALA A 119 -12.92 -6.87 2.62
C ALA A 119 -13.55 -6.89 4.03
N LYS A 120 -14.71 -7.54 4.17
CA LYS A 120 -15.35 -7.75 5.48
C LYS A 120 -14.50 -8.62 6.41
N LEU A 121 -13.91 -9.70 5.88
CA LEU A 121 -12.97 -10.51 6.65
C LEU A 121 -11.77 -9.67 7.11
N ALA A 122 -11.15 -8.89 6.22
CA ALA A 122 -10.02 -8.04 6.57
C ALA A 122 -10.35 -7.08 7.74
N ALA A 123 -11.54 -6.49 7.74
CA ALA A 123 -12.04 -5.67 8.85
C ALA A 123 -12.18 -6.49 10.15
N ALA A 124 -12.78 -7.68 10.08
CA ALA A 124 -12.92 -8.58 11.24
C ALA A 124 -11.58 -9.07 11.82
N TYR A 125 -10.54 -9.19 10.99
CA TYR A 125 -9.17 -9.51 11.41
C TYR A 125 -8.37 -8.29 11.92
N GLY A 126 -9.01 -7.12 12.05
CA GLY A 126 -8.39 -5.92 12.61
C GLY A 126 -7.37 -5.25 11.68
N CYS A 127 -7.50 -5.42 10.37
CA CYS A 127 -6.75 -4.60 9.40
C CYS A 127 -7.27 -3.16 9.43
N GLN A 128 -6.40 -2.19 9.16
CA GLN A 128 -6.78 -0.77 9.15
C GLN A 128 -7.33 -0.35 7.78
N GLY A 129 -7.09 -1.16 6.75
CA GLY A 129 -7.68 -0.92 5.44
C GLY A 129 -7.45 -2.06 4.45
N VAL A 130 -8.03 -1.88 3.27
CA VAL A 130 -7.84 -2.74 2.10
C VAL A 130 -7.59 -1.89 0.87
N LEU A 131 -6.74 -2.38 -0.03
CA LEU A 131 -6.62 -1.88 -1.39
C LEU A 131 -7.27 -2.87 -2.34
N LEU A 132 -8.41 -2.45 -2.91
CA LEU A 132 -9.10 -3.16 -3.98
C LEU A 132 -8.26 -3.07 -5.25
N SER A 133 -7.73 -4.21 -5.67
CA SER A 133 -6.75 -4.26 -6.75
C SER A 133 -6.73 -5.64 -7.39
N ASN A 134 -6.73 -5.66 -8.72
CA ASN A 134 -6.41 -6.84 -9.51
C ASN A 134 -4.96 -6.80 -10.05
N HIS A 135 -4.10 -6.04 -9.39
CA HIS A 135 -2.72 -5.80 -9.82
C HIS A 135 -2.62 -5.17 -11.23
N ARG A 136 -3.65 -4.41 -11.62
CA ARG A 136 -3.79 -3.80 -12.97
C ARG A 136 -3.88 -4.85 -14.07
N GLY A 137 -4.59 -5.95 -13.80
CA GLY A 137 -4.79 -7.06 -14.74
C GLY A 137 -3.54 -7.91 -14.98
N ARG A 138 -2.55 -7.87 -14.07
CA ARG A 138 -1.27 -8.60 -14.21
C ARG A 138 -1.22 -9.91 -13.42
N GLN A 139 -2.29 -10.26 -12.72
CA GLN A 139 -2.42 -11.51 -11.97
C GLN A 139 -3.53 -12.37 -12.58
N SER A 140 -4.73 -12.37 -12.02
CA SER A 140 -5.87 -13.13 -12.57
C SER A 140 -6.56 -12.37 -13.70
N HIS A 141 -6.59 -12.96 -14.90
CA HIS A 141 -7.14 -12.31 -16.10
C HIS A 141 -8.65 -12.00 -15.99
N GLY A 142 -9.44 -12.91 -15.41
CA GLY A 142 -10.90 -12.76 -15.25
C GLY A 142 -11.34 -12.01 -13.99
N SER A 143 -10.41 -11.33 -13.31
CA SER A 143 -10.72 -10.59 -12.08
C SER A 143 -11.58 -9.35 -12.35
N PRO A 144 -12.48 -8.98 -11.41
CA PRO A 144 -13.24 -7.75 -11.53
C PRO A 144 -12.33 -6.52 -11.47
N SER A 145 -12.84 -5.38 -11.94
CA SER A 145 -12.19 -4.10 -11.68
C SER A 145 -12.36 -3.69 -10.22
N SER A 146 -11.42 -2.91 -9.69
CA SER A 146 -11.49 -2.40 -8.31
C SER A 146 -12.76 -1.58 -8.03
N LEU A 147 -13.26 -0.84 -9.03
CA LEU A 147 -14.51 -0.09 -8.93
C LEU A 147 -15.73 -1.03 -8.84
N LEU A 148 -15.73 -2.16 -9.54
CA LEU A 148 -16.81 -3.16 -9.41
C LEU A 148 -16.81 -3.79 -8.01
N THR A 149 -15.64 -4.13 -7.47
CA THR A 149 -15.53 -4.62 -6.09
C THR A 149 -15.96 -3.54 -5.07
N LEU A 150 -15.67 -2.26 -5.33
CA LEU A 150 -16.15 -1.16 -4.48
C LEU A 150 -17.67 -1.05 -4.48
N LEU A 151 -18.32 -1.20 -5.64
CA LEU A 151 -19.78 -1.23 -5.76
C LEU A 151 -20.37 -2.44 -5.04
N GLU A 152 -19.73 -3.61 -5.12
CA GLU A 152 -20.12 -4.80 -4.38
C GLU A 152 -20.10 -4.55 -2.86
N ILE A 153 -19.04 -3.94 -2.32
CA ILE A 153 -18.94 -3.54 -0.91
C ILE A 153 -20.06 -2.58 -0.55
N ARG A 154 -20.27 -1.52 -1.35
CA ARG A 154 -21.34 -0.54 -1.09
C ARG A 154 -22.74 -1.16 -1.07
N THR A 155 -22.95 -2.20 -1.87
CA THR A 155 -24.26 -2.88 -2.02
C THR A 155 -24.52 -3.87 -0.88
N TYR A 156 -23.55 -4.72 -0.55
CA TYR A 156 -23.77 -5.87 0.32
C TYR A 156 -23.10 -5.77 1.70
N TYR A 157 -22.07 -4.95 1.84
CA TYR A 157 -21.22 -4.87 3.03
C TYR A 157 -20.84 -3.42 3.37
N ARG A 158 -21.84 -2.52 3.35
CA ARG A 158 -21.65 -1.07 3.52
C ARG A 158 -20.95 -0.72 4.84
N GLU A 159 -21.10 -1.55 5.87
CA GLU A 159 -20.43 -1.39 7.17
C GLU A 159 -18.90 -1.36 7.05
N VAL A 160 -18.33 -2.02 6.03
CA VAL A 160 -16.89 -2.03 5.78
C VAL A 160 -16.38 -0.61 5.55
N LEU A 161 -17.11 0.20 4.76
CA LEU A 161 -16.75 1.58 4.41
C LEU A 161 -16.70 2.53 5.62
N SER A 162 -17.38 2.17 6.72
CA SER A 162 -17.35 2.93 7.98
C SER A 162 -16.38 2.34 9.01
N SER A 163 -15.84 1.15 8.77
CA SER A 163 -15.02 0.40 9.74
C SER A 163 -13.52 0.48 9.47
N ILE A 164 -13.13 0.51 8.19
CA ILE A 164 -11.74 0.51 7.74
C ILE A 164 -11.60 1.39 6.50
N GLU A 165 -10.37 1.80 6.19
CA GLU A 165 -10.09 2.55 4.96
C GLU A 165 -10.17 1.63 3.73
N VAL A 166 -10.86 2.07 2.69
CA VAL A 166 -10.97 1.33 1.42
C VAL A 166 -10.32 2.14 0.31
N PHE A 167 -9.20 1.63 -0.20
CA PHE A 167 -8.46 2.20 -1.32
C PHE A 167 -8.79 1.47 -2.62
N VAL A 168 -8.65 2.15 -3.75
CA VAL A 168 -8.79 1.56 -5.09
C VAL A 168 -7.57 1.85 -5.97
N ASP A 169 -7.18 0.90 -6.82
CA ASP A 169 -6.23 1.16 -7.92
C ASP A 169 -6.62 0.44 -9.22
N GLY A 170 -5.86 0.70 -10.28
CA GLY A 170 -6.07 0.08 -11.59
C GLY A 170 -7.09 0.82 -12.45
N GLY A 171 -6.74 1.12 -13.69
CA GLY A 171 -7.64 1.75 -14.64
C GLY A 171 -7.94 3.25 -14.44
N LEU A 172 -7.68 3.84 -13.27
CA LEU A 172 -7.87 5.28 -13.04
C LEU A 172 -6.91 6.12 -13.90
N ARG A 173 -7.43 7.09 -14.66
CA ARG A 173 -6.64 7.92 -15.58
C ARG A 173 -6.86 9.42 -15.41
N ASP A 174 -8.02 9.84 -14.93
CA ASP A 174 -8.35 11.26 -14.77
C ASP A 174 -9.09 11.55 -13.46
N GLY A 175 -9.46 12.81 -13.26
CA GLY A 175 -10.19 13.25 -12.06
C GLY A 175 -11.62 12.73 -11.99
N ALA A 176 -12.26 12.40 -13.12
CA ALA A 176 -13.60 11.84 -13.13
C ALA A 176 -13.58 10.41 -12.57
N ASP A 177 -12.53 9.63 -12.85
CA ASP A 177 -12.35 8.32 -12.25
C ASP A 177 -12.14 8.39 -10.73
N VAL A 178 -11.38 9.39 -10.25
CA VAL A 178 -11.23 9.63 -8.81
C VAL A 178 -12.58 10.00 -8.18
N LEU A 179 -13.36 10.88 -8.82
CA LEU A 179 -14.66 11.30 -8.31
C LEU A 179 -15.66 10.15 -8.25
N LYS A 180 -15.62 9.18 -9.17
CA LYS A 180 -16.46 7.97 -9.12
C LYS A 180 -16.14 7.07 -7.93
N ALA A 181 -14.90 7.12 -7.42
CA ALA A 181 -14.47 6.30 -6.30
C ALA A 181 -14.84 6.89 -4.93
N LEU A 182 -15.05 8.22 -4.85
CA LEU A 182 -15.48 8.95 -3.65
C LEU A 182 -17.01 8.90 -3.50
#